data_AF-A0A2V8Q9E1-F1
#
_entry.id   AF-A0A2V8Q9E1-F1
#
_cell.length_a   1.000
_cell.length_b   1.000
_cell.length_c   1.000
_cell.angle_alpha   90.00
_cell.angle_beta   90.00
_cell.angle_gamma   90.00
#
_symmetry.space_group_name_H-M   'P 1'
#
loop_
_entity.id
_entity.type
_entity.pdbx_description
1 polymer ?
#
loop_
_entity_poly.entity_id
_entity_poly.type
_entity_poly.pdbx_seq_one_letter_code
_entity_poly.pdbx_strand_id
1 'polypeptide(L)'
;MRFLIIPTVFLASAVAVPAADAPAIIKGSDQFEFVYRVKLPEIKGDARVWIPLAKTDAFQTVTEEELSIPMKWEKVQDRDYANDICVLYPLPADSGKTIELRYHVVRKEKTA
;
A
#
# COMPACT_ATOMS: atom_id res chain seq x y z
N MET A 1 10.30 -48.85 60.64
CA MET A 1 10.75 -47.83 59.66
C MET A 1 9.50 -47.25 59.01
N ARG A 2 9.22 -45.95 59.18
CA ARG A 2 7.97 -45.31 58.77
C ARG A 2 8.32 -44.22 57.77
N PHE A 3 8.11 -44.48 56.48
CA PHE A 3 8.43 -43.54 55.41
C PHE A 3 7.35 -42.45 55.36
N LEU A 4 7.78 -41.19 55.45
CA LEU A 4 6.92 -40.02 55.27
C LEU A 4 6.93 -39.67 53.79
N ILE A 5 5.78 -39.78 53.11
CA ILE A 5 5.63 -39.33 51.72
C ILE A 5 5.06 -37.90 51.77
N ILE A 6 5.86 -36.91 51.37
CA ILE A 6 5.41 -35.53 51.22
C ILE A 6 4.94 -35.36 49.77
N PRO A 7 3.69 -34.94 49.50
CA PRO A 7 3.26 -34.66 48.14
C PRO A 7 3.82 -33.30 47.74
N THR A 8 4.76 -33.29 46.80
CA THR A 8 5.25 -32.06 46.18
C THR A 8 4.17 -31.53 45.22
N VAL A 9 3.47 -30.48 45.62
CA VAL A 9 2.55 -29.75 44.75
C VAL A 9 3.38 -28.90 43.79
N PHE A 10 3.41 -29.28 42.52
CA PHE A 10 3.95 -28.44 41.45
C PHE A 10 2.92 -27.37 41.11
N LEU A 11 3.18 -26.13 41.52
CA LEU A 11 2.44 -24.96 41.04
C LEU A 11 2.97 -24.63 39.63
N ALA A 12 2.17 -24.91 38.61
CA ALA A 12 2.48 -24.50 37.25
C ALA A 12 2.23 -22.98 37.12
N SER A 13 3.30 -22.19 37.21
CA SER A 13 3.24 -20.77 36.87
C SER A 13 3.08 -20.63 35.35
N ALA A 14 1.93 -20.16 34.89
CA ALA A 14 1.74 -19.79 33.49
C ALA A 14 2.64 -18.57 33.19
N VAL A 15 3.72 -18.79 32.44
CA VAL A 15 4.54 -17.72 31.90
C VAL A 15 3.80 -17.15 30.70
N ALA A 16 3.25 -15.94 30.85
CA ALA A 16 2.72 -15.20 29.72
C ALA A 16 3.88 -14.82 28.79
N VAL A 17 3.94 -15.44 27.62
CA VAL A 17 4.83 -15.01 26.53
C VAL A 17 4.30 -13.69 25.97
N PRO A 18 5.07 -12.58 26.03
CA PRO A 18 4.65 -11.34 25.43
C PRO A 18 4.56 -11.54 23.91
N ALA A 19 3.45 -11.13 23.31
CA ALA A 19 3.24 -11.14 21.87
C ALA A 19 4.10 -10.04 21.22
N ALA A 20 5.39 -10.28 21.09
CA ALA A 20 6.35 -9.30 20.57
C ALA A 20 6.27 -9.11 19.04
N ASP A 21 5.59 -10.01 18.32
CA ASP A 21 5.57 -10.07 16.84
C ASP A 21 4.20 -9.76 16.20
N ALA A 22 3.26 -9.17 16.94
CA ALA A 22 2.00 -8.71 16.34
C ALA A 22 2.18 -7.31 15.71
N PRO A 23 1.72 -7.05 14.48
CA PRO A 23 1.78 -5.72 13.89
C PRO A 23 1.02 -4.72 14.79
N ALA A 24 1.74 -3.72 15.28
CA ALA A 24 1.17 -2.67 16.12
C ALA A 24 0.38 -1.67 15.28
N ILE A 25 -0.75 -1.19 15.82
CA ILE A 25 -1.55 -0.13 15.19
C ILE A 25 -0.87 1.22 15.47
N ILE A 26 -0.44 1.91 14.42
CA ILE A 26 0.07 3.28 14.50
C ILE A 26 -1.14 4.24 14.55
N LYS A 27 -1.16 5.14 15.52
CA LYS A 27 -2.26 6.10 15.75
C LYS A 27 -1.84 7.53 15.44
N GLY A 28 -2.80 8.38 15.10
CA GLY A 28 -2.61 9.80 14.80
C GLY A 28 -2.04 10.07 13.42
N SER A 29 -0.78 9.66 13.16
CA SER A 29 -0.12 9.85 11.87
C SER A 29 0.83 8.69 11.56
N ASP A 30 0.83 8.27 10.30
CA ASP A 30 1.72 7.24 9.78
C ASP A 30 2.34 7.69 8.45
N GLN A 31 3.45 7.08 8.06
CA GLN A 31 4.14 7.34 6.80
C GLN A 31 4.53 6.03 6.12
N PHE A 32 4.32 5.96 4.81
CA PHE A 32 4.61 4.77 4.02
C PHE A 32 4.84 5.11 2.55
N GLU A 33 5.49 4.18 1.85
CA GLU A 33 5.57 4.20 0.40
C GLU A 33 4.37 3.47 -0.19
N PHE A 34 3.77 4.07 -1.21
CA PHE A 34 2.71 3.45 -1.99
C PHE A 34 3.18 3.26 -3.43
N VAL A 35 3.35 1.99 -3.83
CA VAL A 35 3.84 1.62 -5.16
C VAL A 35 2.73 0.93 -5.95
N TYR A 36 2.33 1.53 -7.06
CA TYR A 36 1.48 0.89 -8.06
C TYR A 36 2.34 0.41 -9.22
N ARG A 37 2.31 -0.90 -9.49
CA ARG A 37 3.02 -1.51 -10.62
C ARG A 37 2.04 -2.31 -11.46
N VAL A 38 1.98 -2.00 -12.76
CA VAL A 38 1.14 -2.74 -13.71
C VAL A 38 1.97 -3.13 -14.93
N LYS A 39 1.85 -4.39 -15.34
CA LYS A 39 2.36 -4.86 -16.63
C LYS A 39 1.22 -4.80 -17.64
N LEU A 40 1.41 -4.07 -18.72
CA LEU A 40 0.40 -3.96 -19.77
C LEU A 40 0.12 -5.35 -20.36
N PRO A 41 -1.16 -5.70 -20.59
CA PRO A 41 -1.51 -6.98 -21.22
C PRO A 41 -1.04 -6.99 -22.68
N GLU A 42 -1.33 -8.10 -23.37
CA GLU A 42 -1.22 -8.13 -24.83
C GLU A 42 -2.23 -7.15 -25.44
N ILE A 43 -1.77 -6.26 -26.32
CA ILE A 43 -2.57 -5.25 -27.00
C ILE A 43 -2.56 -5.57 -28.49
N LYS A 44 -3.72 -5.88 -29.06
CA LYS A 44 -3.87 -6.31 -30.47
C LYS A 44 -4.39 -5.21 -31.40
N GLY A 45 -4.82 -4.08 -30.84
CA GLY A 45 -5.40 -2.96 -31.57
C GLY A 45 -5.40 -1.71 -30.70
N ASP A 46 -6.34 -0.80 -30.96
CA ASP A 46 -6.43 0.45 -30.21
C ASP A 46 -6.76 0.19 -28.74
N ALA A 47 -5.96 0.80 -27.86
CA ALA A 47 -6.17 0.74 -26.42
C ALA A 47 -6.18 2.15 -25.84
N ARG A 48 -6.97 2.31 -24.77
CA ARG A 48 -6.95 3.50 -23.92
C ARG A 48 -6.87 3.06 -22.48
N VAL A 49 -5.94 3.64 -21.74
CA VAL A 49 -5.78 3.40 -20.31
C VAL A 49 -5.78 4.73 -19.60
N TRP A 50 -6.38 4.76 -18.41
CA TRP A 50 -6.34 5.91 -17.53
C TRP A 50 -5.85 5.45 -16.15
N ILE A 51 -4.99 6.25 -15.52
CA ILE A 51 -4.41 5.95 -14.21
C ILE A 51 -4.67 7.16 -13.32
N PRO A 52 -5.39 7.01 -12.20
CA PRO A 52 -5.58 8.11 -11.25
C PRO A 52 -4.25 8.44 -10.57
N LEU A 53 -3.93 9.72 -10.50
CA LEU A 53 -2.80 10.21 -9.73
C LEU A 53 -3.26 10.48 -8.29
N ALA A 54 -2.46 10.02 -7.34
CA ALA A 54 -2.74 10.25 -5.93
C ALA A 54 -2.69 11.76 -5.61
N LYS A 55 -3.61 12.21 -4.75
CA LYS A 55 -3.81 13.62 -4.42
C LYS A 55 -3.66 13.86 -2.92
N THR A 56 -3.07 14.99 -2.57
CA THR A 56 -3.04 15.52 -1.20
C THR A 56 -4.40 16.07 -0.80
N ASP A 57 -4.84 15.75 0.41
CA ASP A 57 -6.05 16.30 1.03
C ASP A 57 -5.83 16.60 2.52
N ALA A 58 -6.90 16.91 3.26
CA ALA A 58 -6.82 17.27 4.68
C ALA A 58 -6.24 16.16 5.58
N PHE A 59 -6.27 14.91 5.14
CA PHE A 59 -5.89 13.72 5.89
C PHE A 59 -4.68 12.99 5.30
N GLN A 60 -4.13 13.44 4.18
CA GLN A 60 -2.93 12.85 3.60
C GLN A 60 -2.14 13.85 2.78
N THR A 61 -0.82 13.84 2.96
CA THR A 61 0.13 14.50 2.08
C THR A 61 0.77 13.43 1.20
N VAL A 62 0.63 13.59 -0.11
CA VAL A 62 1.20 12.69 -1.12
C VAL A 62 2.30 13.43 -1.86
N THR A 63 3.50 12.85 -1.87
CA THR A 63 4.62 13.28 -2.71
C THR A 63 4.84 12.24 -3.79
N GLU A 64 4.80 12.64 -5.06
CA GLU A 64 5.18 11.79 -6.19
C GLU A 64 6.70 11.68 -6.24
N GLU A 65 7.22 10.48 -6.02
CA GLU A 65 8.66 10.21 -6.08
C GLU A 65 9.08 9.71 -7.47
N GLU A 66 8.24 8.88 -8.09
CA GLU A 66 8.53 8.31 -9.40
C GLU A 66 7.24 8.09 -10.20
N LEU A 67 7.26 8.55 -11.46
CA LEU A 67 6.21 8.32 -12.45
C LEU A 67 6.85 7.71 -13.70
N SER A 68 7.01 6.39 -13.69
CA SER A 68 7.65 5.62 -14.75
C SER A 68 6.61 5.06 -15.71
N ILE A 69 6.35 5.81 -16.79
CA ILE A 69 5.44 5.44 -17.87
C ILE A 69 6.24 5.37 -19.17
N PRO A 70 6.54 4.18 -19.72
CA PRO A 70 7.46 4.00 -20.86
C PRO A 70 6.81 4.26 -22.25
N MET A 71 5.86 5.18 -22.29
CA MET A 71 5.14 5.65 -23.47
C MET A 71 4.65 7.08 -23.23
N LYS A 72 4.16 7.73 -24.29
CA LYS A 72 3.56 9.06 -24.15
C LYS A 72 2.24 8.98 -23.38
N TRP A 73 2.02 9.97 -22.54
CA TRP A 73 0.81 10.13 -21.75
C TRP A 73 0.52 11.62 -21.57
N GLU A 74 -0.73 11.93 -21.23
CA GLU A 74 -1.20 13.28 -20.96
C GLU A 74 -1.83 13.33 -19.56
N LYS A 75 -1.63 14.44 -18.84
CA LYS A 75 -2.34 14.70 -17.59
C LYS A 75 -3.65 15.41 -17.92
N VAL A 76 -4.76 14.84 -17.48
CA VAL A 76 -6.10 15.41 -17.65
C VAL A 76 -6.77 15.46 -16.29
N GLN A 77 -7.66 16.42 -16.08
CA GLN A 77 -8.48 16.47 -14.88
C GLN A 77 -9.78 15.67 -15.12
N ASP A 78 -10.05 14.70 -14.27
CA ASP A 78 -11.31 13.97 -14.26
C ASP A 78 -12.49 14.94 -14.01
N ARG A 79 -13.55 14.78 -14.80
CA ARG A 79 -14.71 15.67 -14.80
C ARG A 79 -15.51 15.55 -13.51
N ASP A 80 -15.66 14.34 -12.98
CA ASP A 80 -16.64 14.05 -11.94
C ASP A 80 -16.05 14.28 -10.53
N TYR A 81 -14.75 14.01 -10.34
CA TYR A 81 -14.09 14.09 -9.03
C TYR A 81 -12.88 15.03 -8.98
N ALA A 82 -12.56 15.71 -10.08
CA ALA A 82 -11.45 16.67 -10.14
C ALA A 82 -10.09 16.06 -9.73
N ASN A 83 -9.93 14.74 -9.93
CA ASN A 83 -8.67 14.04 -9.77
C ASN A 83 -7.81 14.26 -11.01
N ASP A 84 -6.51 14.44 -10.84
CA ASP A 84 -5.59 14.37 -11.97
C ASP A 84 -5.47 12.90 -12.40
N ILE A 85 -5.57 12.65 -13.69
CA ILE A 85 -5.42 11.31 -14.29
C ILE A 85 -4.37 11.36 -15.39
N CYS A 86 -3.56 10.31 -15.49
CA CYS A 86 -2.75 10.05 -16.67
C CYS A 86 -3.61 9.32 -17.69
N VAL A 87 -3.76 9.86 -18.90
CA VAL A 87 -4.37 9.19 -20.04
C VAL A 87 -3.27 8.75 -20.99
N LEU A 88 -3.33 7.49 -21.41
CA LEU A 88 -2.40 6.89 -22.36
C LEU A 88 -3.16 6.13 -23.45
N TYR A 89 -2.55 6.08 -24.62
CA TYR A 89 -3.04 5.38 -25.80
C TYR A 89 -1.99 4.35 -26.25
N PRO A 90 -1.84 3.22 -25.52
CA PRO A 90 -0.85 2.22 -25.87
C PRO A 90 -1.08 1.62 -27.25
N LEU A 91 0.02 1.37 -27.95
CA LEU A 91 0.04 0.63 -29.20
C LEU A 91 0.38 -0.84 -28.94
N PRO A 92 0.19 -1.75 -29.93
CA PRO A 92 0.64 -3.13 -29.81
C PRO A 92 2.11 -3.28 -29.39
N ALA A 93 2.98 -2.36 -29.81
CA ALA A 93 4.40 -2.31 -29.42
C ALA A 93 4.66 -1.99 -27.94
N ASP A 94 3.64 -1.52 -27.21
CA ASP A 94 3.70 -1.25 -25.78
C ASP A 94 3.27 -2.45 -24.93
N SER A 95 2.81 -3.53 -25.56
CA SER A 95 2.42 -4.77 -24.87
C SER A 95 3.54 -5.27 -23.96
N GLY A 96 3.17 -5.69 -22.75
CA GLY A 96 4.12 -6.24 -21.78
C GLY A 96 5.08 -5.23 -21.15
N LYS A 97 5.06 -3.95 -21.52
CA LYS A 97 5.78 -2.90 -20.79
C LYS A 97 5.20 -2.73 -19.39
N THR A 98 6.04 -2.33 -18.44
CA THR A 98 5.66 -2.08 -17.05
C THR A 98 5.52 -0.58 -16.82
N ILE A 99 4.42 -0.19 -16.18
CA ILE A 99 4.20 1.14 -15.64
C ILE A 99 4.38 1.05 -14.11
N GLU A 100 5.08 2.02 -13.53
CA GLU A 100 5.28 2.12 -12.08
C GLU A 100 5.04 3.55 -11.60
N LEU A 101 4.31 3.68 -10.50
CA LEU A 101 4.07 4.93 -9.79
C LEU A 101 4.47 4.72 -8.33
N ARG A 102 5.37 5.56 -7.82
CA ARG A 102 5.80 5.54 -6.42
C ARG A 102 5.45 6.86 -5.75
N TYR A 103 4.79 6.73 -4.61
CA TYR A 103 4.44 7.86 -3.76
C TYR A 103 5.00 7.66 -2.36
N HIS A 104 5.48 8.75 -1.77
CA HIS A 104 5.64 8.83 -0.32
C HIS A 104 4.38 9.48 0.26
N VAL A 105 3.74 8.79 1.21
CA VAL A 105 2.46 9.20 1.79
C VAL A 105 2.63 9.44 3.28
N VAL A 106 2.28 10.64 3.73
CA VAL A 106 2.09 10.93 5.16
C VAL A 106 0.59 11.02 5.40
N ARG A 107 0.03 10.06 6.13
CA ARG A 107 -1.41 9.95 6.39
C ARG A 107 -1.73 10.27 7.84
N LYS A 108 -2.78 11.04 8.05
CA LYS A 108 -3.37 11.36 9.35
C LYS A 108 -4.68 10.59 9.51
N GLU A 109 -4.95 10.14 10.72
CA GLU A 109 -6.25 9.55 11.05
C GLU A 109 -7.38 10.56 10.83
N LYS A 110 -8.51 10.09 10.31
CA LYS A 110 -9.73 10.90 10.22
C LYS A 110 -10.37 10.92 11.61
N THR A 111 -10.54 12.09 12.19
CA THR A 111 -11.37 12.24 13.40
C THR A 111 -12.82 11.92 13.02
N ALA A 112 -13.45 11.00 13.76
CA ALA A 112 -14.85 10.61 13.57
C ALA A 112 -15.83 11.69 14.06
#